data_AF-A0A3A8LX45-F1
#
_entry.id   AF-A0A3A8LX45-F1
#
_cell.length_a   1.000
_cell.length_b   1.000
_cell.length_c   1.000
_cell.angle_alpha   90.00
_cell.angle_beta   90.00
_cell.angle_gamma   90.00
#
_symmetry.space_group_name_H-M   'P 1'
#
loop_
_entity.id
_entity.type
_entity.pdbx_description
1 polymer ?
#
loop_
_entity_poly.entity_id
_entity_poly.type
_entity_poly.pdbx_seq_one_letter_code
_entity_poly.pdbx_strand_id
1 'polypeptide(L)'
;MRWFTSLMAGSGRDSSCIRSASPSSRRGQEGNMPRFTPMLMPAPTNGTTWCLRTASTSSLGKFMVPLLGRTIARSGRFSFPVFGRAFLPWGTLVLEQCPGYTLAVRGAPRMSLSPQAPSPRVATPSVWAPWGLTVAMLVHHFGLWAWTSSSRGIPLLQMLDRWDSNLYSRLVTEGYTWPLWAFLPLYPGTVWLLRQGLGGTLPPQLVGCLLSTPCLLAFVAWNTRWSRQGRLVGALTAGTGWGWFLLLYSPASFTLHSHHTEGLFLLLSFGALAFAARGALLSSAVLVALCVWTRNQGVFVAITAALLLAGREPSWRSRALRFAALGALALLAFGGLLAFEWARAGDPFMFMKAQREWNHVDSVWGAVRGLWLGNPWHKGFNGWLLLRHVFGALWLVAALALLRRDRALGLYALLSLLVMLPQGDLGNAFRFGAVLFPVWFLAGDWLATRPAWVRWTVAVLCVWLNHKVTHAYAIGRWAY
;
A
#
# COMPACT_ATOMS: atom_id res chain seq x y z
N MET A 1 -6.90 6.20 26.42
CA MET A 1 -6.02 5.94 27.58
C MET A 1 -6.72 5.29 28.79
N ARG A 2 -8.07 5.28 28.89
CA ARG A 2 -8.80 4.58 29.98
C ARG A 2 -8.80 3.04 29.87
N TRP A 3 -8.51 2.48 28.70
CA TRP A 3 -8.39 1.03 28.49
C TRP A 3 -7.04 0.42 28.88
N PHE A 4 -5.96 1.21 28.91
CA PHE A 4 -4.60 0.68 29.13
C PHE A 4 -4.24 0.45 30.60
N THR A 5 -4.98 1.04 31.54
CA THR A 5 -4.73 0.91 32.99
C THR A 5 -5.53 -0.20 33.66
N SER A 6 -6.53 -0.81 33.00
CA SER A 6 -7.41 -1.83 33.60
C SER A 6 -6.89 -3.26 33.49
N LEU A 7 -5.80 -3.52 32.77
CA LEU A 7 -5.27 -4.88 32.52
C LEU A 7 -4.11 -5.30 33.44
N MET A 8 -3.77 -4.48 34.43
CA MET A 8 -2.66 -4.75 35.38
C MET A 8 -3.11 -4.97 36.83
N ALA A 9 -4.41 -5.09 37.10
CA ALA A 9 -4.93 -5.37 38.44
C ALA A 9 -6.10 -6.36 38.37
N GLY A 10 -5.94 -7.55 38.96
CA GLY A 10 -7.07 -8.45 39.20
C GLY A 10 -6.77 -9.94 39.13
N SER A 11 -5.89 -10.45 39.99
CA SER A 11 -5.91 -11.85 40.42
C SER A 11 -6.80 -11.99 41.65
N GLY A 12 -7.91 -12.73 41.56
CA GLY A 12 -8.74 -13.04 42.72
C GLY A 12 -10.08 -13.69 42.34
N ARG A 13 -10.11 -15.02 42.44
CA ARG A 13 -11.23 -15.95 42.79
C ARG A 13 -12.68 -15.48 42.59
N ASP A 14 -13.51 -16.24 41.89
CA ASP A 14 -14.30 -17.34 42.48
C ASP A 14 -15.18 -18.05 41.43
N SER A 15 -15.44 -19.32 41.72
CA SER A 15 -16.18 -20.32 40.94
C SER A 15 -17.67 -20.37 41.29
N SER A 16 -18.54 -20.49 40.27
CA SER A 16 -19.82 -21.22 40.43
C SER A 16 -20.48 -21.56 39.08
N CYS A 17 -20.89 -22.83 38.98
CA CYS A 17 -21.70 -23.48 37.96
C CYS A 17 -23.05 -22.80 37.65
N ILE A 18 -23.65 -23.07 36.48
CA ILE A 18 -24.98 -23.71 36.31
C ILE A 18 -25.34 -23.93 34.80
N ARG A 19 -25.59 -25.23 34.50
CA ARG A 19 -26.56 -25.93 33.61
C ARG A 19 -27.13 -25.33 32.30
N SER A 20 -26.84 -26.06 31.23
CA SER A 20 -27.73 -26.68 30.21
C SER A 20 -29.19 -26.22 30.01
N ALA A 21 -29.56 -25.97 28.75
CA ALA A 21 -30.76 -26.53 28.10
C ALA A 21 -30.72 -26.33 26.56
N SER A 22 -30.80 -27.44 25.82
CA SER A 22 -31.52 -27.57 24.53
C SER A 22 -32.88 -28.26 24.86
N PRO A 23 -33.90 -28.42 23.98
CA PRO A 23 -33.85 -28.54 22.51
C PRO A 23 -35.05 -27.93 21.74
N SER A 24 -35.05 -28.02 20.40
CA SER A 24 -36.12 -28.66 19.61
C SER A 24 -36.11 -28.23 18.14
N SER A 25 -36.63 -29.14 17.34
CA SER A 25 -36.61 -29.30 15.89
C SER A 25 -37.66 -28.44 15.16
N ARG A 26 -37.44 -28.19 13.86
CA ARG A 26 -38.49 -28.27 12.83
C ARG A 26 -37.94 -28.38 11.42
N ARG A 27 -38.52 -29.33 10.68
CA ARG A 27 -38.33 -29.63 9.26
C ARG A 27 -39.04 -28.62 8.37
N GLY A 28 -38.48 -28.42 7.17
CA GLY A 28 -39.19 -28.60 5.90
C GLY A 28 -39.80 -27.35 5.27
N GLN A 29 -39.26 -26.95 4.11
CA GLN A 29 -39.99 -26.99 2.84
C GLN A 29 -39.08 -26.63 1.66
N GLU A 30 -39.07 -27.52 0.67
CA GLU A 30 -38.40 -27.39 -0.62
C GLU A 30 -39.26 -26.52 -1.56
N GLY A 31 -38.63 -25.59 -2.27
CA GLY A 31 -39.25 -24.76 -3.30
C GLY A 31 -38.46 -24.83 -4.61
N ASN A 32 -39.08 -25.43 -5.62
CA ASN A 32 -38.61 -25.55 -7.01
C ASN A 32 -38.29 -24.19 -7.66
N MET A 33 -37.20 -24.13 -8.44
CA MET A 33 -36.97 -23.07 -9.44
C MET A 33 -36.59 -23.68 -10.81
N PRO A 34 -37.06 -23.11 -11.93
CA PRO A 34 -36.93 -23.69 -13.27
C PRO A 34 -35.58 -23.41 -13.95
N ARG A 35 -35.21 -24.34 -14.84
CA ARG A 35 -34.03 -24.29 -15.71
C ARG A 35 -34.22 -23.25 -16.84
N PHE A 36 -33.20 -22.43 -17.08
CA PHE A 36 -33.09 -21.60 -18.29
C PHE A 36 -32.07 -22.21 -19.26
N THR A 37 -32.48 -22.37 -20.51
CA THR A 37 -31.64 -22.78 -21.65
C THR A 37 -31.23 -21.52 -22.44
N PRO A 38 -29.95 -21.32 -22.80
CA PRO A 38 -29.56 -20.17 -23.61
C PRO A 38 -29.75 -20.46 -25.12
N MET A 39 -30.35 -19.49 -25.81
CA MET A 39 -30.54 -19.44 -27.26
C MET A 39 -29.34 -18.75 -27.91
N LEU A 40 -28.66 -19.43 -28.84
CA LEU A 40 -27.58 -18.91 -29.68
C LEU A 40 -28.15 -18.04 -30.80
N MET A 41 -27.55 -16.88 -31.05
CA MET A 41 -27.75 -16.06 -32.27
C MET A 41 -26.39 -15.57 -32.81
N PRO A 42 -26.24 -15.47 -34.15
CA PRO A 42 -24.95 -15.39 -34.83
C PRO A 42 -24.41 -13.96 -34.99
N ALA A 43 -23.12 -13.88 -35.33
CA ALA A 43 -22.33 -12.67 -35.54
C ALA A 43 -22.73 -11.87 -36.80
N PRO A 44 -22.61 -10.53 -36.79
CA PRO A 44 -22.53 -9.74 -38.00
C PRO A 44 -21.08 -9.34 -38.34
N THR A 45 -20.79 -9.50 -39.61
CA THR A 45 -19.58 -9.15 -40.35
C THR A 45 -19.57 -7.69 -40.81
N ASN A 46 -18.35 -7.24 -41.11
CA ASN A 46 -17.94 -6.14 -41.99
C ASN A 46 -17.96 -4.69 -41.46
N GLY A 47 -16.75 -4.13 -41.49
CA GLY A 47 -16.39 -2.79 -41.08
C GLY A 47 -16.89 -1.68 -42.01
N THR A 48 -17.15 -0.54 -41.39
CA THR A 48 -17.18 0.76 -42.05
C THR A 48 -16.58 1.76 -41.07
N THR A 49 -15.58 2.52 -41.51
CA THR A 49 -14.86 3.48 -40.67
C THR A 49 -15.36 4.88 -40.96
N TRP A 50 -15.94 5.55 -39.98
CA TRP A 50 -16.34 6.95 -40.07
C TRP A 50 -15.27 7.82 -39.39
N CYS A 51 -14.72 8.79 -40.11
CA CYS A 51 -13.80 9.78 -39.56
C CYS A 51 -14.55 11.08 -39.26
N LEU A 52 -14.59 11.47 -37.98
CA LEU A 52 -14.91 12.83 -37.55
C LEU A 52 -13.66 13.69 -37.71
N ARG A 53 -13.76 14.79 -38.46
CA ARG A 53 -12.72 15.83 -38.52
C ARG A 53 -13.25 17.09 -37.85
N THR A 54 -12.60 17.53 -36.79
CA THR A 54 -12.82 18.85 -36.20
C THR A 54 -11.99 19.87 -36.97
N ALA A 55 -12.60 21.00 -37.33
CA ALA A 55 -11.88 22.12 -37.94
C ALA A 55 -11.05 22.84 -36.88
N SER A 56 -9.73 22.93 -37.09
CA SER A 56 -8.85 23.80 -36.29
C SER A 56 -8.73 25.16 -36.98
N THR A 57 -9.07 26.24 -36.30
CA THR A 57 -8.74 27.59 -36.70
C THR A 57 -7.35 27.94 -36.14
N SER A 58 -6.41 28.20 -37.04
CA SER A 58 -5.09 28.77 -36.73
C SER A 58 -4.95 30.11 -37.45
N SER A 59 -4.75 31.20 -36.71
CA SER A 59 -4.03 32.39 -37.19
C SER A 59 -3.76 33.36 -36.02
N LEU A 60 -2.74 34.20 -36.22
CA LEU A 60 -2.22 35.29 -35.38
C LEU A 60 -1.21 34.83 -34.31
N GLY A 61 0.06 35.24 -34.31
CA GLY A 61 0.67 36.40 -34.95
C GLY A 61 1.52 37.11 -33.89
N LYS A 62 2.84 37.13 -34.10
CA LYS A 62 3.90 37.76 -33.28
C LYS A 62 3.53 39.18 -32.82
N PHE A 63 3.97 39.62 -31.64
CA PHE A 63 4.67 40.91 -31.45
C PHE A 63 5.34 41.05 -30.06
N MET A 64 6.29 41.99 -30.05
CA MET A 64 7.41 42.31 -29.15
C MET A 64 7.15 42.61 -27.66
N VAL A 65 8.24 42.46 -26.90
CA VAL A 65 8.58 43.06 -25.60
C VAL A 65 8.95 44.55 -25.80
N PRO A 66 8.62 45.46 -24.86
CA PRO A 66 9.68 46.01 -23.99
C PRO A 66 9.29 46.26 -22.53
N LEU A 67 10.35 46.34 -21.72
CA LEU A 67 10.41 46.73 -20.30
C LEU A 67 9.85 48.13 -20.00
N LEU A 68 9.22 48.26 -18.83
CA LEU A 68 9.19 49.39 -17.87
C LEU A 68 8.30 48.90 -16.70
N GLY A 69 8.62 48.97 -15.42
CA GLY A 69 9.29 50.02 -14.67
C GLY A 69 8.24 50.71 -13.76
N ARG A 70 8.41 50.55 -12.44
CA ARG A 70 7.80 51.30 -11.31
C ARG A 70 6.47 50.82 -10.69
N THR A 71 6.64 50.39 -9.44
CA THR A 71 5.87 50.66 -8.21
C THR A 71 4.95 51.90 -8.24
N ILE A 72 3.72 51.76 -7.72
CA ILE A 72 3.10 52.58 -6.67
C ILE A 72 1.75 51.96 -6.23
N ALA A 73 1.51 52.02 -4.93
CA ALA A 73 0.34 51.53 -4.21
C ALA A 73 -0.95 52.34 -4.50
N ARG A 74 -2.11 51.68 -4.45
CA ARG A 74 -3.26 52.07 -3.60
C ARG A 74 -4.49 51.16 -3.82
N SER A 75 -5.06 50.72 -2.70
CA SER A 75 -6.47 50.50 -2.39
C SER A 75 -7.49 50.39 -3.54
N GLY A 76 -8.24 49.29 -3.57
CA GLY A 76 -9.48 49.23 -4.33
C GLY A 76 -10.14 47.86 -4.28
N ARG A 77 -11.40 47.83 -3.83
CA ARG A 77 -12.26 46.65 -3.69
C ARG A 77 -12.36 45.86 -4.99
N PHE A 78 -12.22 44.54 -4.92
CA PHE A 78 -12.56 43.64 -6.03
C PHE A 78 -13.98 43.10 -5.83
N SER A 79 -14.90 43.55 -6.69
CA SER A 79 -16.18 42.90 -6.95
C SER A 79 -15.99 41.91 -8.11
N PHE A 80 -16.51 40.69 -7.95
CA PHE A 80 -16.50 39.65 -8.98
C PHE A 80 -17.47 39.99 -10.12
N PRO A 81 -17.09 39.84 -11.40
CA PRO A 81 -18.05 39.84 -12.49
C PRO A 81 -18.66 38.44 -12.68
N VAL A 82 -19.99 38.45 -12.78
CA VAL A 82 -20.88 37.36 -13.17
C VAL A 82 -20.60 36.98 -14.63
N PHE A 83 -20.26 35.71 -14.90
CA PHE A 83 -20.17 35.18 -16.26
C PHE A 83 -21.55 34.82 -16.79
N GLY A 84 -22.03 35.60 -17.76
CA GLY A 84 -23.22 35.30 -18.56
C GLY A 84 -22.97 34.15 -19.52
N ARG A 85 -23.94 33.23 -19.61
CA ARG A 85 -24.01 32.15 -20.59
C ARG A 85 -24.44 32.71 -21.95
N ALA A 86 -23.62 32.55 -22.97
CA ALA A 86 -24.04 32.71 -24.36
C ALA A 86 -24.19 31.31 -24.99
N PHE A 87 -25.42 30.96 -25.33
CA PHE A 87 -25.78 29.83 -26.20
C PHE A 87 -25.51 30.24 -27.66
N LEU A 88 -24.83 29.39 -28.44
CA LEU A 88 -24.75 29.51 -29.90
C LEU A 88 -25.49 28.31 -30.55
N PRO A 89 -26.16 28.52 -31.70
CA PRO A 89 -27.09 27.55 -32.27
C PRO A 89 -26.39 26.48 -33.11
N TRP A 90 -27.04 25.32 -33.19
CA TRP A 90 -26.65 24.17 -33.99
C TRP A 90 -26.87 24.46 -35.49
N GLY A 91 -25.79 24.44 -36.26
CA GLY A 91 -25.82 24.51 -37.72
C GLY A 91 -26.10 23.14 -38.36
N THR A 92 -26.90 23.17 -39.42
CA THR A 92 -27.34 22.07 -40.28
C THR A 92 -26.16 21.43 -41.02
N LEU A 93 -26.07 20.09 -40.99
CA LEU A 93 -25.08 19.31 -41.75
C LEU A 93 -25.63 18.98 -43.14
N VAL A 94 -24.94 19.44 -44.19
CA VAL A 94 -25.15 19.01 -45.57
C VAL A 94 -24.10 17.94 -45.91
N LEU A 95 -24.56 16.80 -46.41
CA LEU A 95 -23.70 15.72 -46.90
C LEU A 95 -23.55 15.86 -48.42
N GLU A 96 -22.37 16.26 -48.88
CA GLU A 96 -21.99 16.16 -50.29
C GLU A 96 -21.06 14.97 -50.52
N GLN A 97 -21.36 14.17 -51.54
CA GLN A 97 -20.46 13.14 -52.07
C GLN A 97 -19.48 13.78 -53.06
N CYS A 98 -18.19 13.73 -52.76
CA CYS A 98 -17.12 14.04 -53.73
C CYS A 98 -16.47 12.73 -54.22
N PRO A 99 -16.41 12.46 -55.53
CA PRO A 99 -15.67 11.34 -56.07
C PRO A 99 -14.20 11.70 -56.32
N GLY A 100 -13.31 10.77 -56.00
CA GLY A 100 -11.99 10.64 -56.63
C GLY A 100 -10.86 11.54 -56.12
N TYR A 101 -10.26 11.18 -54.98
CA TYR A 101 -8.87 11.57 -54.68
C TYR A 101 -8.13 10.43 -53.97
N THR A 102 -7.15 9.85 -54.67
CA THR A 102 -6.17 8.92 -54.10
C THR A 102 -5.19 9.72 -53.23
N LEU A 103 -5.41 9.73 -51.93
CA LEU A 103 -4.57 10.44 -50.96
C LEU A 103 -3.30 9.63 -50.69
N ALA A 104 -2.18 10.04 -51.30
CA ALA A 104 -0.85 9.61 -50.90
C ALA A 104 -0.61 10.02 -49.43
N VAL A 105 -0.57 9.03 -48.54
CA VAL A 105 -0.26 9.22 -47.11
C VAL A 105 1.20 9.65 -47.00
N ARG A 106 1.45 10.97 -46.96
CA ARG A 106 2.73 11.53 -46.52
C ARG A 106 2.96 11.07 -45.08
N GLY A 107 3.96 10.21 -44.90
CA GLY A 107 4.37 9.70 -43.60
C GLY A 107 4.59 10.83 -42.61
N ALA A 108 3.96 10.71 -41.45
CA ALA A 108 4.19 11.60 -40.32
C ALA A 108 5.70 11.61 -39.99
N PRO A 109 6.28 12.78 -39.63
CA PRO A 109 7.68 12.88 -39.29
C PRO A 109 7.99 11.93 -38.13
N ARG A 110 8.83 10.92 -38.39
CA ARG A 110 9.46 10.14 -37.32
C ARG A 110 10.22 11.12 -36.44
N MET A 111 9.70 11.34 -35.24
CA MET A 111 10.40 12.05 -34.18
C MET A 111 11.65 11.21 -33.85
N SER A 112 12.79 11.56 -34.46
CA SER A 112 14.06 10.91 -34.17
C SER A 112 14.45 11.30 -32.75
N LEU A 113 14.25 10.36 -31.82
CA LEU A 113 14.85 10.47 -30.50
C LEU A 113 16.36 10.57 -30.71
N SER A 114 16.94 11.74 -30.42
CA SER A 114 18.39 11.88 -30.33
C SER A 114 18.93 10.76 -29.44
N PRO A 115 20.02 10.08 -29.82
CA PRO A 115 20.63 9.05 -28.99
C PRO A 115 20.91 9.64 -27.62
N GLN A 116 20.18 9.21 -26.59
CA GLN A 116 20.50 9.58 -25.22
C GLN A 116 21.95 9.13 -24.97
N ALA A 117 22.80 10.08 -24.57
CA ALA A 117 24.16 9.78 -24.16
C ALA A 117 24.12 8.60 -23.17
N PRO A 118 25.01 7.60 -23.33
CA PRO A 118 25.00 6.41 -22.48
C PRO A 118 25.07 6.86 -21.04
N SER A 119 24.00 6.62 -20.29
CA SER A 119 23.95 6.90 -18.87
C SER A 119 25.14 6.20 -18.21
N PRO A 120 25.84 6.85 -17.27
CA PRO A 120 26.98 6.26 -16.59
C PRO A 120 26.58 4.87 -16.10
N ARG A 121 27.37 3.84 -16.48
CA ARG A 121 27.10 2.44 -16.12
C ARG A 121 27.08 2.33 -14.60
N VAL A 122 25.91 2.44 -14.01
CA VAL A 122 25.70 2.14 -12.59
C VAL A 122 26.02 0.67 -12.45
N ALA A 123 27.07 0.36 -11.70
CA ALA A 123 27.48 -1.01 -11.44
C ALA A 123 26.26 -1.80 -10.96
N THR A 124 25.96 -2.91 -11.63
CA THR A 124 24.85 -3.77 -11.25
C THR A 124 25.08 -4.24 -9.82
N PRO A 125 24.10 -4.08 -8.91
CA PRO A 125 24.30 -4.41 -7.52
C PRO A 125 24.71 -5.87 -7.37
N SER A 126 25.65 -6.13 -6.46
CA SER A 126 26.05 -7.50 -6.10
C SER A 126 24.80 -8.29 -5.72
N VAL A 127 24.62 -9.46 -6.33
CA VAL A 127 23.49 -10.38 -6.07
C VAL A 127 23.41 -10.76 -4.59
N TRP A 128 24.55 -10.72 -3.90
CA TRP A 128 24.67 -11.08 -2.49
C TRP A 128 24.29 -9.95 -1.53
N ALA A 129 24.25 -8.70 -1.97
CA ALA A 129 23.96 -7.57 -1.08
C ALA A 129 22.59 -7.68 -0.37
N PRO A 130 21.47 -8.01 -1.06
CA PRO A 130 20.16 -8.16 -0.40
C PRO A 130 20.16 -9.28 0.64
N TRP A 131 20.82 -10.40 0.34
CA TRP A 131 20.94 -11.54 1.25
C TRP A 131 21.80 -11.23 2.47
N GLY A 132 23.00 -10.66 2.25
CA GLY A 132 23.90 -10.26 3.33
C GLY A 132 23.25 -9.23 4.27
N LEU A 133 22.55 -8.24 3.71
CA LEU A 133 21.80 -7.26 4.50
C LEU A 133 20.64 -7.89 5.27
N THR A 134 19.94 -8.87 4.68
CA THR A 134 18.84 -9.57 5.35
C THR A 134 19.36 -10.39 6.53
N VAL A 135 20.44 -11.15 6.33
CA VAL A 135 21.09 -11.92 7.41
C VAL A 135 21.58 -10.98 8.51
N ALA A 136 22.27 -9.88 8.15
CA ALA A 136 22.75 -8.91 9.12
C ALA A 136 21.60 -8.30 9.95
N MET A 137 20.50 -7.93 9.30
CA MET A 137 19.31 -7.39 9.96
C MET A 137 18.66 -8.42 10.90
N LEU A 138 18.51 -9.68 10.47
CA LEU A 138 17.94 -10.75 11.30
C LEU A 138 18.82 -11.01 12.53
N VAL A 139 20.14 -11.13 12.34
CA VAL A 139 21.11 -11.30 13.43
C VAL A 139 21.05 -10.13 14.41
N HIS A 140 21.01 -8.89 13.90
CA HIS A 140 20.87 -7.70 14.74
C HIS A 140 19.57 -7.71 15.55
N HIS A 141 18.42 -7.96 14.93
CA HIS A 141 17.13 -7.95 15.63
C HIS A 141 17.00 -9.10 16.65
N PHE A 142 17.27 -10.35 16.25
CA PHE A 142 17.19 -11.49 17.17
C PHE A 142 18.25 -11.41 18.27
N GLY A 143 19.47 -10.96 17.95
CA GLY A 143 20.53 -10.73 18.93
C GLY A 143 20.14 -9.66 19.95
N LEU A 144 19.52 -8.56 19.49
CA LEU A 144 19.03 -7.51 20.37
C LEU A 144 17.90 -8.00 21.28
N TRP A 145 16.96 -8.81 20.78
CA TRP A 145 15.91 -9.42 21.59
C TRP A 145 16.45 -10.42 22.60
N ALA A 146 17.36 -11.30 22.19
CA ALA A 146 18.01 -12.26 23.10
C ALA A 146 18.81 -11.56 24.20
N TRP A 147 19.60 -10.54 23.83
CA TRP A 147 20.35 -9.73 24.79
C TRP A 147 19.43 -8.97 25.75
N THR A 148 18.35 -8.36 25.25
CA THR A 148 17.37 -7.67 26.10
C THR A 148 16.67 -8.67 27.03
N SER A 149 16.38 -9.88 26.55
CA SER A 149 15.71 -10.93 27.33
C SER A 149 16.60 -11.36 28.50
N SER A 150 17.88 -11.62 28.22
CA SER A 150 18.87 -12.00 29.24
C SER A 150 19.15 -10.85 30.22
N SER A 151 19.45 -9.64 29.72
CA SER A 151 19.85 -8.51 30.56
C SER A 151 18.73 -7.91 31.42
N ARG A 152 17.46 -8.06 31.01
CA ARG A 152 16.30 -7.49 31.72
C ARG A 152 15.37 -8.54 32.33
N GLY A 153 15.66 -9.83 32.16
CA GLY A 153 14.79 -10.92 32.64
C GLY A 153 13.40 -10.94 31.99
N ILE A 154 13.24 -10.36 30.80
CA ILE A 154 11.96 -10.35 30.07
C ILE A 154 11.91 -11.61 29.18
N PRO A 155 10.93 -12.51 29.32
CA PRO A 155 10.84 -13.71 28.48
C PRO A 155 10.71 -13.37 26.98
N LEU A 156 11.44 -14.09 26.12
CA LEU A 156 11.41 -13.85 24.67
C LEU A 156 10.00 -13.96 24.08
N LEU A 157 9.20 -14.93 24.54
CA LEU A 157 7.81 -15.08 24.12
C LEU A 157 6.95 -13.85 24.46
N GLN A 158 7.24 -13.17 25.58
CA GLN A 158 6.56 -11.92 25.94
C GLN A 158 7.01 -10.76 25.05
N MET A 159 8.26 -10.77 24.55
CA MET A 159 8.73 -9.76 23.59
C MET A 159 8.11 -9.92 22.22
N LEU A 160 7.98 -11.17 21.75
CA LEU A 160 7.34 -11.48 20.47
C LEU A 160 5.84 -11.18 20.49
N ASP A 161 5.23 -11.14 21.67
CA ASP A 161 3.81 -10.87 21.88
C ASP A 161 3.52 -9.41 22.27
N ARG A 162 4.30 -8.45 21.75
CA ARG A 162 4.08 -7.03 22.06
C ARG A 162 3.15 -6.40 21.02
N TRP A 163 2.15 -5.66 21.52
CA TRP A 163 1.30 -4.74 20.75
C TRP A 163 0.40 -5.44 19.74
N ASP A 164 0.46 -5.07 18.46
CA ASP A 164 -0.32 -5.73 17.41
C ASP A 164 -0.02 -7.23 17.36
N SER A 165 1.19 -7.67 17.69
CA SER A 165 1.48 -9.10 17.87
C SER A 165 0.56 -9.73 18.92
N ASN A 166 0.32 -9.07 20.06
CA ASN A 166 -0.62 -9.56 21.06
C ASN A 166 -2.05 -9.62 20.53
N LEU A 167 -2.48 -8.61 19.79
CA LEU A 167 -3.82 -8.56 19.20
C LEU A 167 -4.02 -9.68 18.17
N TYR A 168 -2.98 -10.00 17.38
CA TYR A 168 -2.98 -11.16 16.49
C TYR A 168 -2.95 -12.49 17.26
N SER A 169 -2.17 -12.61 18.33
CA SER A 169 -2.19 -13.81 19.19
C SER A 169 -3.59 -14.06 19.75
N ARG A 170 -4.26 -13.00 20.23
CA ARG A 170 -5.65 -13.08 20.71
C ARG A 170 -6.62 -13.48 19.61
N LEU A 171 -6.50 -12.93 18.40
CA LEU A 171 -7.31 -13.39 17.26
C LEU A 171 -7.11 -14.87 16.95
N VAL A 172 -5.88 -15.38 17.08
CA VAL A 172 -5.56 -16.79 16.84
C VAL A 172 -6.14 -17.70 17.93
N THR A 173 -6.17 -17.27 19.19
CA THR A 173 -6.60 -18.11 20.33
C THR A 173 -8.07 -17.93 20.69
N GLU A 174 -8.58 -16.70 20.66
CA GLU A 174 -9.92 -16.30 21.09
C GLU A 174 -10.87 -16.10 19.88
N GLY A 175 -10.32 -15.96 18.67
CA GLY A 175 -11.10 -15.58 17.50
C GLY A 175 -11.47 -14.10 17.49
N TYR A 176 -12.43 -13.74 16.64
CA TYR A 176 -12.90 -12.38 16.50
C TYR A 176 -13.85 -11.98 17.63
N THR A 177 -13.39 -11.10 18.50
CA THR A 177 -14.17 -10.44 19.57
C THR A 177 -14.06 -8.92 19.45
N TRP A 178 -14.91 -8.15 20.13
CA TRP A 178 -14.73 -6.70 20.17
C TRP A 178 -13.49 -6.34 21.03
N PRO A 179 -12.61 -5.42 20.60
CA PRO A 179 -12.67 -4.64 19.37
C PRO A 179 -11.86 -5.24 18.19
N LEU A 180 -11.32 -6.47 18.30
CA LEU A 180 -10.40 -7.11 17.35
C LEU A 180 -10.89 -7.23 15.90
N TRP A 181 -12.17 -6.93 15.63
CA TRP A 181 -12.72 -6.72 14.29
C TRP A 181 -11.99 -5.64 13.46
N ALA A 182 -11.18 -4.76 14.07
CA ALA A 182 -10.34 -3.83 13.33
C ALA A 182 -9.14 -4.47 12.60
N PHE A 183 -8.91 -5.79 12.75
CA PHE A 183 -7.86 -6.52 12.06
C PHE A 183 -8.43 -7.42 10.97
N LEU A 184 -7.78 -7.41 9.80
CA LEU A 184 -8.22 -8.19 8.65
C LEU A 184 -7.81 -9.67 8.75
N PRO A 185 -8.61 -10.59 8.17
CA PRO A 185 -8.59 -12.00 8.57
C PRO A 185 -7.46 -12.84 8.00
N LEU A 186 -6.82 -12.47 6.89
CA LEU A 186 -5.89 -13.38 6.22
C LEU A 186 -4.70 -13.75 7.10
N TYR A 187 -4.07 -12.77 7.75
CA TYR A 187 -2.88 -13.03 8.55
C TYR A 187 -3.16 -13.87 9.81
N PRO A 188 -4.06 -13.47 10.74
CA PRO A 188 -4.37 -14.29 11.91
C PRO A 188 -4.95 -15.66 11.50
N GLY A 189 -5.75 -15.72 10.43
CA GLY A 189 -6.24 -17.00 9.88
C GLY A 189 -5.11 -17.91 9.38
N THR A 190 -4.10 -17.36 8.70
CA THR A 190 -2.93 -18.12 8.24
C THR A 190 -2.09 -18.61 9.42
N VAL A 191 -1.87 -17.77 10.43
CA VAL A 191 -1.15 -18.16 11.66
C VAL A 191 -1.91 -19.26 12.40
N TRP A 192 -3.23 -19.15 12.51
CA TRP A 192 -4.07 -20.19 13.10
C TRP A 192 -3.95 -21.51 12.34
N LEU A 193 -4.11 -21.49 11.00
CA LEU A 193 -3.98 -22.70 10.17
C LEU A 193 -2.61 -23.38 10.32
N LEU A 194 -1.52 -22.60 10.28
CA LEU A 194 -0.17 -23.13 10.49
C LEU A 194 0.01 -23.70 11.90
N ARG A 195 -0.52 -23.02 12.91
CA ARG A 195 -0.48 -23.50 14.29
C ARG A 195 -1.20 -24.84 14.43
N GLN A 196 -2.39 -25.01 13.82
CA GLN A 196 -3.10 -26.29 13.82
C GLN A 196 -2.31 -27.38 13.09
N GLY A 197 -1.71 -27.05 11.93
CA GLY A 197 -0.86 -27.98 11.18
C GLY A 197 0.41 -28.41 11.95
N LEU A 198 0.87 -27.60 12.90
CA LEU A 198 2.00 -27.88 13.79
C LEU A 198 1.56 -28.49 15.14
N GLY A 199 0.35 -29.08 15.21
CA GLY A 199 -0.14 -29.78 16.40
C GLY A 199 -0.82 -28.89 17.45
N GLY A 200 -1.00 -27.60 17.18
CA GLY A 200 -1.84 -26.74 18.01
C GLY A 200 -1.26 -26.37 19.39
N THR A 201 0.00 -26.67 19.68
CA THR A 201 0.65 -26.41 20.98
C THR A 201 1.56 -25.19 20.97
N LEU A 202 2.08 -24.81 19.80
CA LEU A 202 3.01 -23.69 19.69
C LEU A 202 2.34 -22.34 20.04
N PRO A 203 3.05 -21.41 20.71
CA PRO A 203 2.57 -20.05 20.94
C PRO A 203 2.31 -19.32 19.61
N PRO A 204 1.16 -18.64 19.43
CA PRO A 204 0.82 -17.93 18.19
C PRO A 204 1.90 -16.96 17.72
N GLN A 205 2.52 -16.20 18.64
CA GLN A 205 3.57 -15.24 18.34
C GLN A 205 4.84 -15.88 17.76
N LEU A 206 5.13 -17.13 18.14
CA LEU A 206 6.24 -17.89 17.55
C LEU A 206 5.88 -18.32 16.12
N VAL A 207 4.68 -18.90 15.94
CA VAL A 207 4.18 -19.31 14.61
C VAL A 207 4.09 -18.12 13.66
N GLY A 208 3.66 -16.96 14.15
CA GLY A 208 3.60 -15.72 13.41
C GLY A 208 4.96 -15.19 12.98
N CYS A 209 5.97 -15.24 13.86
CA CYS A 209 7.35 -14.91 13.51
C CYS A 209 7.93 -15.90 12.48
N LEU A 210 7.62 -17.20 12.63
CA LEU A 210 7.96 -18.25 11.68
C LEU A 210 7.21 -18.17 10.35
N LEU A 211 6.09 -17.44 10.27
CA LEU A 211 5.41 -17.12 9.02
C LEU A 211 6.05 -15.89 8.36
N SER A 212 6.22 -14.80 9.12
CA SER A 212 6.70 -13.53 8.60
C SER A 212 8.16 -13.61 8.11
N THR A 213 9.03 -14.34 8.82
CA THR A 213 10.45 -14.48 8.44
C THR A 213 10.61 -15.15 7.06
N PRO A 214 10.01 -16.33 6.79
CA PRO A 214 10.01 -16.89 5.44
C PRO A 214 9.33 -16.01 4.39
N CYS A 215 8.27 -15.26 4.73
CA CYS A 215 7.68 -14.32 3.78
C CYS A 215 8.69 -13.23 3.35
N LEU A 216 9.46 -12.68 4.29
CA LEU A 216 10.55 -11.74 3.98
C LEU A 216 11.62 -12.41 3.11
N LEU A 217 12.08 -13.61 3.48
CA LEU A 217 13.09 -14.34 2.69
C LEU A 217 12.59 -14.65 1.28
N ALA A 218 11.32 -15.05 1.13
CA ALA A 218 10.69 -15.29 -0.16
C ALA A 218 10.56 -14.02 -0.99
N PHE A 219 10.27 -12.87 -0.38
CA PHE A 219 10.30 -11.57 -1.07
C PHE A 219 11.69 -11.25 -1.60
N VAL A 220 12.74 -11.40 -0.78
CA VAL A 220 14.13 -11.16 -1.20
C VAL A 220 14.52 -12.12 -2.32
N ALA A 221 14.23 -13.41 -2.18
CA ALA A 221 14.53 -14.43 -3.19
C ALA A 221 13.82 -14.17 -4.52
N TRP A 222 12.53 -13.85 -4.46
CA TRP A 222 11.73 -13.60 -5.66
C TRP A 222 12.19 -12.32 -6.35
N ASN A 223 12.34 -11.22 -5.60
CA ASN A 223 12.77 -9.94 -6.16
C ASN A 223 14.15 -10.06 -6.82
N THR A 224 15.15 -10.60 -6.11
CA THR A 224 16.51 -10.76 -6.65
C THR A 224 16.56 -11.68 -7.86
N ARG A 225 15.86 -12.82 -7.83
CA ARG A 225 15.78 -13.76 -8.96
C ARG A 225 15.15 -13.10 -10.18
N TRP A 226 14.01 -12.42 -10.03
CA TRP A 226 13.32 -11.80 -11.17
C TRP A 226 14.03 -10.56 -11.67
N SER A 227 14.67 -9.77 -10.79
CA SER A 227 15.53 -8.66 -11.19
C SER A 227 16.69 -9.15 -12.07
N ARG A 228 17.37 -10.24 -11.68
CA ARG A 228 18.45 -10.85 -12.47
C ARG A 228 17.98 -11.36 -13.84
N GLN A 229 16.74 -11.84 -13.91
CA GLN A 229 16.13 -12.31 -15.15
C GLN A 229 15.62 -11.16 -16.03
N GLY A 230 15.79 -9.90 -15.64
CA GLY A 230 15.24 -8.73 -16.34
C GLY A 230 13.71 -8.69 -16.36
N ARG A 231 13.05 -9.40 -15.42
CA ARG A 231 11.59 -9.53 -15.36
C ARG A 231 10.92 -8.42 -14.55
N LEU A 232 11.71 -7.59 -13.87
CA LEU A 232 11.25 -6.43 -13.10
C LEU A 232 11.68 -5.15 -13.82
N VAL A 233 10.82 -4.13 -13.74
CA VAL A 233 11.04 -2.82 -14.36
C VAL A 233 10.86 -1.71 -13.33
N GLY A 234 11.51 -0.57 -13.58
CA GLY A 234 11.33 0.64 -12.77
C GLY A 234 11.61 0.41 -11.29
N ALA A 235 10.76 0.96 -10.42
CA ALA A 235 10.92 0.90 -8.97
C ALA A 235 10.43 -0.43 -8.34
N LEU A 236 10.20 -1.49 -9.14
CA LEU A 236 9.88 -2.82 -8.62
C LEU A 236 11.10 -3.56 -8.06
N THR A 237 12.31 -3.09 -8.38
CA THR A 237 13.58 -3.60 -7.88
C THR A 237 14.49 -2.44 -7.54
N ALA A 238 15.42 -2.62 -6.60
CA ALA A 238 16.43 -1.62 -6.31
C ALA A 238 17.50 -1.61 -7.41
N GLY A 239 17.86 -0.42 -7.89
CA GLY A 239 19.00 -0.24 -8.79
C GLY A 239 20.34 -0.39 -8.10
N THR A 240 20.39 -0.29 -6.76
CA THR A 240 21.61 -0.30 -5.96
C THR A 240 21.44 -1.06 -4.64
N GLY A 241 22.54 -1.44 -4.00
CA GLY A 241 22.51 -2.02 -2.64
C GLY A 241 21.93 -1.08 -1.58
N TRP A 242 21.94 0.24 -1.83
CA TRP A 242 21.37 1.24 -0.93
C TRP A 242 19.84 1.17 -0.85
N GLY A 243 19.14 0.80 -1.94
CA GLY A 243 17.70 0.56 -1.91
C GLY A 243 17.33 -0.58 -0.96
N TRP A 244 18.10 -1.67 -0.99
CA TRP A 244 17.95 -2.79 -0.06
C TRP A 244 18.30 -2.42 1.37
N PHE A 245 19.40 -1.69 1.56
CA PHE A 245 19.81 -1.23 2.88
C PHE A 245 18.72 -0.39 3.54
N LEU A 246 18.16 0.61 2.86
CA LEU A 246 17.13 1.46 3.46
C LEU A 246 15.84 0.68 3.77
N LEU A 247 15.44 -0.27 2.92
CA LEU A 247 14.28 -1.14 3.21
C LEU A 247 14.51 -1.99 4.47
N LEU A 248 15.63 -2.71 4.52
CA LEU A 248 15.93 -3.69 5.58
C LEU A 248 16.35 -3.04 6.90
N TYR A 249 16.96 -1.85 6.87
CA TYR A 249 17.27 -1.04 8.05
C TYR A 249 16.32 0.14 8.20
N SER A 250 15.10 0.03 7.66
CA SER A 250 14.04 0.99 7.96
C SER A 250 13.73 0.95 9.47
N PRO A 251 13.25 2.06 10.07
CA PRO A 251 13.08 2.18 11.52
C PRO A 251 12.32 1.02 12.17
N ALA A 252 11.22 0.56 11.56
CA ALA A 252 10.40 -0.54 12.07
C ALA A 252 10.56 -1.83 11.26
N SER A 253 11.70 -2.08 10.61
CA SER A 253 11.87 -3.29 9.77
C SER A 253 11.75 -4.61 10.56
N PHE A 254 11.81 -4.58 11.89
CA PHE A 254 11.48 -5.75 12.72
C PHE A 254 10.05 -6.28 12.47
N THR A 255 9.10 -5.45 12.02
CA THR A 255 7.74 -5.90 11.68
C THR A 255 7.71 -6.79 10.43
N LEU A 256 8.77 -6.75 9.59
CA LEU A 256 8.88 -7.62 8.43
C LEU A 256 9.12 -9.09 8.79
N HIS A 257 9.58 -9.39 10.00
CA HIS A 257 9.95 -10.75 10.41
C HIS A 257 9.45 -11.17 11.82
N SER A 258 8.80 -10.26 12.57
CA SER A 258 8.07 -10.58 13.81
C SER A 258 6.61 -10.97 13.53
N HIS A 259 5.82 -11.24 14.59
CA HIS A 259 4.39 -11.57 14.51
C HIS A 259 3.51 -10.37 14.09
N HIS A 260 3.75 -9.85 12.89
CA HIS A 260 2.94 -8.81 12.28
C HIS A 260 2.65 -9.13 10.81
N THR A 261 1.66 -8.43 10.26
CA THR A 261 1.19 -8.60 8.88
C THR A 261 2.17 -8.12 7.80
N GLU A 262 3.16 -7.29 8.14
CA GLU A 262 3.99 -6.58 7.17
C GLU A 262 4.82 -7.52 6.29
N GLY A 263 5.40 -8.60 6.85
CA GLY A 263 6.18 -9.56 6.06
C GLY A 263 5.34 -10.28 4.99
N LEU A 264 4.16 -10.77 5.37
CA LEU A 264 3.21 -11.40 4.44
C LEU A 264 2.72 -10.39 3.39
N PHE A 265 2.33 -9.19 3.83
CA PHE A 265 1.83 -8.16 2.91
C PHE A 265 2.91 -7.68 1.94
N LEU A 266 4.16 -7.56 2.36
CA LEU A 266 5.28 -7.20 1.49
C LEU A 266 5.43 -8.22 0.35
N LEU A 267 5.41 -9.51 0.67
CA LEU A 267 5.47 -10.59 -0.32
C LEU A 267 4.28 -10.56 -1.28
N LEU A 268 3.05 -10.48 -0.75
CA LEU A 268 1.83 -10.50 -1.56
C LEU A 268 1.73 -9.26 -2.47
N SER A 269 2.01 -8.07 -1.92
CA SER A 269 1.95 -6.82 -2.68
C SER A 269 3.02 -6.76 -3.76
N PHE A 270 4.26 -7.18 -3.47
CA PHE A 270 5.30 -7.32 -4.48
C PHE A 270 4.88 -8.29 -5.58
N GLY A 271 4.40 -9.48 -5.23
CA GLY A 271 3.97 -10.47 -6.21
C GLY A 271 2.81 -9.97 -7.09
N ALA A 272 1.81 -9.33 -6.49
CA ALA A 272 0.69 -8.73 -7.21
C ALA A 272 1.17 -7.71 -8.26
N LEU A 273 2.00 -6.75 -7.84
CA LEU A 273 2.51 -5.70 -8.71
C LEU A 273 3.48 -6.26 -9.78
N ALA A 274 4.31 -7.24 -9.43
CA ALA A 274 5.25 -7.87 -10.35
C ALA A 274 4.54 -8.70 -11.44
N PHE A 275 3.46 -9.41 -11.11
CA PHE A 275 2.62 -10.09 -12.10
C PHE A 275 1.82 -9.11 -12.95
N ALA A 276 1.26 -8.05 -12.35
CA ALA A 276 0.54 -6.99 -13.06
C ALA A 276 1.42 -6.30 -14.10
N ALA A 277 2.65 -5.90 -13.72
CA ALA A 277 3.62 -5.28 -14.62
C ALA A 277 3.96 -6.14 -15.85
N ARG A 278 3.64 -7.43 -15.79
CA ARG A 278 3.90 -8.41 -16.85
C ARG A 278 2.65 -8.86 -17.62
N GLY A 279 1.47 -8.34 -17.29
CA GLY A 279 0.23 -8.71 -17.97
C GLY A 279 -0.47 -9.95 -17.40
N ALA A 280 0.04 -10.53 -16.31
CA ALA A 280 -0.52 -11.76 -15.73
C ALA A 280 -1.73 -11.45 -14.82
N LEU A 281 -2.89 -11.23 -15.44
CA LEU A 281 -4.13 -10.83 -14.76
C LEU A 281 -4.52 -11.78 -13.61
N LEU A 282 -4.59 -13.09 -13.86
CA LEU A 282 -5.10 -14.05 -12.87
C LEU A 282 -4.20 -14.12 -11.63
N SER A 283 -2.89 -14.31 -11.81
CA SER A 283 -1.93 -14.35 -10.71
C SER A 283 -1.91 -13.04 -9.92
N SER A 284 -2.00 -11.90 -10.62
CA SER A 284 -2.13 -10.59 -9.97
C SER A 284 -3.44 -10.48 -9.17
N ALA A 285 -4.57 -10.94 -9.72
CA ALA A 285 -5.87 -10.84 -9.08
C ALA A 285 -5.96 -11.65 -7.79
N VAL A 286 -5.42 -12.88 -7.80
CA VAL A 286 -5.36 -13.72 -6.60
C VAL A 286 -4.54 -13.03 -5.51
N LEU A 287 -3.36 -12.51 -5.84
CA LEU A 287 -2.51 -11.84 -4.86
C LEU A 287 -3.10 -10.51 -4.38
N VAL A 288 -3.81 -9.77 -5.24
CA VAL A 288 -4.57 -8.58 -4.86
C VAL A 288 -5.68 -8.93 -3.87
N ALA A 289 -6.45 -9.99 -4.13
CA ALA A 289 -7.49 -10.45 -3.21
C ALA A 289 -6.92 -10.76 -1.82
N LEU A 290 -5.79 -11.48 -1.78
CA LEU A 290 -5.08 -11.76 -0.54
C LEU A 290 -4.56 -10.48 0.14
N CYS A 291 -4.04 -9.50 -0.61
CA CYS A 291 -3.63 -8.21 -0.06
C CYS A 291 -4.80 -7.48 0.62
N VAL A 292 -5.97 -7.45 -0.01
CA VAL A 292 -7.19 -6.82 0.53
C VAL A 292 -7.59 -7.46 1.87
N TRP A 293 -7.42 -8.77 2.01
CA TRP A 293 -7.71 -9.49 3.26
C TRP A 293 -6.59 -9.43 4.31
N THR A 294 -5.45 -8.80 3.99
CA THR A 294 -4.30 -8.68 4.92
C THR A 294 -4.22 -7.30 5.56
N ARG A 295 -4.37 -6.23 4.76
CA ARG A 295 -4.24 -4.83 5.19
C ARG A 295 -5.12 -3.91 4.34
N ASN A 296 -5.53 -2.78 4.92
CA ASN A 296 -6.29 -1.72 4.20
C ASN A 296 -5.55 -1.23 2.94
N GLN A 297 -4.22 -1.19 2.98
CA GLN A 297 -3.36 -0.83 1.86
C GLN A 297 -3.51 -1.77 0.64
N GLY A 298 -4.10 -2.97 0.82
CA GLY A 298 -4.37 -3.92 -0.26
C GLY A 298 -5.31 -3.39 -1.34
N VAL A 299 -6.23 -2.48 -1.01
CA VAL A 299 -7.08 -1.81 -2.00
C VAL A 299 -6.24 -0.92 -2.92
N PHE A 300 -5.20 -0.27 -2.40
CA PHE A 300 -4.29 0.53 -3.22
C PHE A 300 -3.38 -0.33 -4.10
N VAL A 301 -3.00 -1.52 -3.62
CA VAL A 301 -2.33 -2.53 -4.46
C VAL A 301 -3.23 -2.93 -5.63
N ALA A 302 -4.54 -3.10 -5.40
CA ALA A 302 -5.51 -3.39 -6.47
C ALA A 302 -5.54 -2.31 -7.55
N ILE A 303 -5.66 -1.03 -7.14
CA ILE A 303 -5.67 0.11 -8.06
C ILE A 303 -4.37 0.15 -8.87
N THR A 304 -3.23 0.01 -8.21
CA THR A 304 -1.92 0.10 -8.89
C THR A 304 -1.67 -1.09 -9.81
N ALA A 305 -2.05 -2.32 -9.41
CA ALA A 305 -2.00 -3.48 -10.29
C ALA A 305 -2.92 -3.30 -11.52
N ALA A 306 -4.09 -2.69 -11.35
CA ALA A 306 -5.02 -2.43 -12.45
C ALA A 306 -4.42 -1.42 -13.44
N LEU A 307 -3.78 -0.36 -12.93
CA LEU A 307 -3.07 0.63 -13.74
C LEU A 307 -1.87 0.02 -14.47
N LEU A 308 -1.10 -0.85 -13.82
CA LEU A 308 0.03 -1.54 -14.45
C LEU A 308 -0.42 -2.47 -15.58
N LEU A 309 -1.48 -3.26 -15.37
CA LEU A 309 -2.07 -4.12 -16.40
C LEU A 309 -2.61 -3.29 -17.56
N ALA A 310 -3.39 -2.25 -17.26
CA ALA A 310 -3.95 -1.36 -18.27
C ALA A 310 -2.85 -0.65 -19.06
N GLY A 311 -1.76 -0.22 -18.42
CA GLY A 311 -0.63 0.44 -19.09
C GLY A 311 0.06 -0.39 -20.16
N ARG A 312 -0.13 -1.73 -20.17
CA ARG A 312 0.42 -2.63 -21.18
C ARG A 312 -0.40 -2.72 -22.45
N GLU A 313 -1.65 -2.31 -22.42
CA GLU A 313 -2.55 -2.44 -23.56
C GLU A 313 -2.42 -1.24 -24.51
N PRO A 314 -2.40 -1.46 -25.84
CA PRO A 314 -2.23 -0.39 -26.80
C PRO A 314 -3.50 0.48 -26.97
N SER A 315 -4.68 -0.15 -26.94
CA SER A 315 -5.96 0.53 -27.18
C SER A 315 -6.63 0.92 -25.86
N TRP A 316 -7.25 2.11 -25.80
CA TRP A 316 -7.94 2.59 -24.60
C TRP A 316 -9.06 1.64 -24.12
N ARG A 317 -9.74 0.95 -25.04
CA ARG A 317 -10.78 -0.05 -24.72
C ARG A 317 -10.18 -1.25 -23.99
N SER A 318 -9.06 -1.78 -24.49
CA SER A 318 -8.32 -2.85 -23.83
C SER A 318 -7.77 -2.41 -22.46
N ARG A 319 -7.30 -1.16 -22.33
CA ARG A 319 -6.89 -0.57 -21.04
C ARG A 319 -8.03 -0.58 -20.03
N ALA A 320 -9.19 -0.05 -20.45
CA ALA A 320 -10.38 0.01 -19.63
C ALA A 320 -10.86 -1.38 -19.23
N LEU A 321 -10.86 -2.34 -20.15
CA LEU A 321 -11.24 -3.73 -19.87
C LEU A 321 -10.30 -4.39 -18.85
N ARG A 322 -8.98 -4.25 -18.99
CA ARG A 322 -8.01 -4.80 -18.02
C ARG A 322 -8.17 -4.16 -16.64
N PHE A 323 -8.33 -2.84 -16.61
CA PHE A 323 -8.56 -2.10 -15.36
C PHE A 323 -9.85 -2.56 -14.68
N ALA A 324 -10.95 -2.62 -15.43
CA ALA A 324 -12.26 -3.04 -14.94
C ALA A 324 -12.27 -4.50 -14.51
N ALA A 325 -11.60 -5.41 -15.24
CA ALA A 325 -11.52 -6.82 -14.88
C ALA A 325 -10.79 -7.03 -13.54
N LEU A 326 -9.63 -6.39 -13.34
CA LEU A 326 -8.96 -6.48 -12.04
C LEU A 326 -9.75 -5.77 -10.95
N GLY A 327 -10.34 -4.61 -11.25
CA GLY A 327 -11.20 -3.87 -10.33
C GLY A 327 -12.39 -4.71 -9.85
N ALA A 328 -13.07 -5.40 -10.76
CA ALA A 328 -14.17 -6.30 -10.44
C ALA A 328 -13.71 -7.45 -9.53
N LEU A 329 -12.57 -8.08 -9.82
CA LEU A 329 -12.01 -9.14 -8.96
C LEU A 329 -11.62 -8.61 -7.57
N ALA A 330 -11.08 -7.40 -7.48
CA ALA A 330 -10.79 -6.75 -6.20
C ALA A 330 -12.06 -6.41 -5.42
N LEU A 331 -13.11 -5.93 -6.09
CA LEU A 331 -14.42 -5.68 -5.48
C LEU A 331 -15.08 -6.98 -5.01
N LEU A 332 -14.95 -8.08 -5.75
CA LEU A 332 -15.40 -9.40 -5.31
C LEU A 332 -14.64 -9.86 -4.06
N ALA A 333 -13.32 -9.65 -4.01
CA ALA A 333 -12.53 -9.96 -2.81
C ALA A 333 -12.98 -9.12 -1.60
N PHE A 334 -13.22 -7.82 -1.80
CA PHE A 334 -13.76 -6.95 -0.75
C PHE A 334 -15.18 -7.37 -0.34
N GLY A 335 -16.04 -7.74 -1.28
CA GLY A 335 -17.36 -8.30 -1.01
C GLY A 335 -17.29 -9.60 -0.19
N GLY A 336 -16.28 -10.44 -0.44
CA GLY A 336 -16.00 -11.61 0.38
C GLY A 336 -15.64 -11.26 1.83
N LEU A 337 -14.92 -10.16 2.07
CA LEU A 337 -14.66 -9.66 3.42
C LEU A 337 -15.96 -9.20 4.10
N LEU A 338 -16.81 -8.44 3.41
CA LEU A 338 -18.13 -8.03 3.93
C LEU A 338 -19.01 -9.24 4.26
N ALA A 339 -19.01 -10.25 3.39
CA ALA A 339 -19.73 -11.50 3.61
C ALA A 339 -19.19 -12.28 4.81
N PHE A 340 -17.87 -12.31 5.00
CA PHE A 340 -17.23 -12.89 6.18
C PHE A 340 -17.69 -12.18 7.47
N GLU A 341 -17.65 -10.84 7.50
CA GLU A 341 -18.09 -10.06 8.66
C GLU A 341 -19.58 -10.26 8.95
N TRP A 342 -20.43 -10.24 7.91
CA TRP A 342 -21.85 -10.54 8.04
C TRP A 342 -22.09 -11.94 8.61
N ALA A 343 -21.42 -12.96 8.07
CA ALA A 343 -21.61 -14.34 8.51
C ALA A 343 -21.15 -14.60 9.94
N ARG A 344 -20.16 -13.84 10.43
CA ARG A 344 -19.54 -14.06 11.74
C ARG A 344 -20.05 -13.13 12.83
N ALA A 345 -20.56 -11.95 12.48
CA ALA A 345 -21.00 -10.93 13.42
C ALA A 345 -22.40 -10.37 13.15
N GLY A 346 -23.05 -10.74 12.05
CA GLY A 346 -24.36 -10.21 11.66
C GLY A 346 -24.32 -8.79 11.10
N ASP A 347 -23.14 -8.26 10.80
CA ASP A 347 -22.94 -6.89 10.32
C ASP A 347 -21.76 -6.85 9.34
N PRO A 348 -21.93 -6.34 8.09
CA PRO A 348 -20.88 -6.40 7.08
C PRO A 348 -19.84 -5.30 7.25
N PHE A 349 -20.04 -4.36 8.19
CA PHE A 349 -19.19 -3.22 8.43
C PHE A 349 -18.60 -3.22 9.85
N MET A 350 -18.46 -4.40 10.46
CA MET A 350 -17.86 -4.57 11.78
C MET A 350 -16.45 -4.00 11.86
N PHE A 351 -15.64 -4.19 10.82
CA PHE A 351 -14.31 -3.60 10.74
C PHE A 351 -14.35 -2.08 10.87
N MET A 352 -15.25 -1.41 10.15
CA MET A 352 -15.37 0.05 10.16
C MET A 352 -15.85 0.57 11.53
N LYS A 353 -16.73 -0.17 12.20
CA LYS A 353 -17.18 0.16 13.55
C LYS A 353 -16.06 -0.03 14.56
N ALA A 354 -15.36 -1.15 14.49
CA ALA A 354 -14.25 -1.47 15.38
C ALA A 354 -13.13 -0.45 15.26
N GLN A 355 -12.75 -0.02 14.05
CA GLN A 355 -11.72 1.01 13.85
C GLN A 355 -11.94 2.26 14.72
N ARG A 356 -13.18 2.63 15.08
CA ARG A 356 -13.48 3.78 15.96
C ARG A 356 -12.93 3.65 17.38
N GLU A 357 -12.61 2.43 17.83
CA GLU A 357 -11.97 2.17 19.13
C GLU A 357 -10.48 2.53 19.14
N TRP A 358 -9.90 2.74 17.96
CA TRP A 358 -8.54 3.23 17.82
C TRP A 358 -8.55 4.76 17.67
N ASN A 359 -7.48 5.41 18.14
CA ASN A 359 -7.40 6.86 18.13
C ASN A 359 -7.40 7.38 16.69
N HIS A 360 -8.51 8.02 16.30
CA HIS A 360 -8.66 8.69 15.03
C HIS A 360 -8.99 10.16 15.25
N VAL A 361 -8.65 10.98 14.26
CA VAL A 361 -9.14 12.35 14.18
C VAL A 361 -10.50 12.33 13.48
N ASP A 362 -11.44 13.09 14.02
CA ASP A 362 -12.83 13.10 13.52
C ASP A 362 -13.00 13.91 12.22
N SER A 363 -11.93 14.55 11.73
CA SER A 363 -11.99 15.36 10.51
C SER A 363 -10.65 15.46 9.81
N VAL A 364 -10.70 15.81 8.51
CA VAL A 364 -9.52 16.16 7.71
C VAL A 364 -8.73 17.31 8.35
N TRP A 365 -9.43 18.31 8.90
CA TRP A 365 -8.78 19.41 9.62
C TRP A 365 -8.10 18.93 10.89
N GLY A 366 -8.71 17.98 11.62
CA GLY A 366 -8.07 17.29 12.75
C GLY A 366 -6.78 16.59 12.34
N ALA A 367 -6.77 15.93 11.17
CA ALA A 367 -5.56 15.29 10.63
C ALA A 367 -4.46 16.31 10.35
N VAL A 368 -4.78 17.40 9.65
CA VAL A 368 -3.84 18.49 9.34
C VAL A 368 -3.30 19.13 10.62
N ARG A 369 -4.19 19.39 11.60
CA ARG A 369 -3.80 19.93 12.90
C ARG A 369 -2.87 18.97 13.63
N GLY A 370 -3.16 17.68 13.61
CA GLY A 370 -2.36 16.62 14.21
C GLY A 370 -0.95 16.53 13.63
N LEU A 371 -0.77 16.82 12.34
CA LEU A 371 0.56 16.90 11.70
C LEU A 371 1.44 18.03 12.26
N TRP A 372 0.83 19.13 12.73
CA TRP A 372 1.58 20.33 13.12
C TRP A 372 1.70 20.48 14.63
N LEU A 373 0.61 20.19 15.35
CA LEU A 373 0.51 20.39 16.79
C LEU A 373 0.65 19.07 17.56
N GLY A 374 0.81 17.95 16.84
CA GLY A 374 0.72 16.64 17.42
C GLY A 374 -0.73 16.28 17.79
N ASN A 375 -0.92 14.99 18.00
CA ASN A 375 -2.20 14.48 18.46
C ASN A 375 -2.46 14.88 19.92
N PRO A 376 -3.67 15.35 20.33
CA PRO A 376 -3.96 15.76 21.71
C PRO A 376 -3.63 14.72 22.80
N TRP A 377 -3.55 13.43 22.44
CA TRP A 377 -3.16 12.37 23.36
C TRP A 377 -1.64 12.30 23.63
N HIS A 378 -0.81 12.97 22.81
CA HIS A 378 0.60 13.16 23.10
C HIS A 378 0.76 14.30 24.11
N LYS A 379 1.13 13.96 25.35
CA LYS A 379 1.44 14.97 26.38
C LYS A 379 2.80 15.59 26.11
N GLY A 380 2.80 16.83 25.63
CA GLY A 380 3.99 17.67 25.46
C GLY A 380 4.81 17.39 24.20
N PHE A 381 5.77 18.27 23.94
CA PHE A 381 6.73 18.10 22.85
C PHE A 381 7.72 16.97 23.20
N ASN A 382 7.87 16.01 22.31
CA ASN A 382 8.86 14.94 22.41
C ASN A 382 9.65 14.91 21.10
N GLY A 383 10.99 14.97 21.18
CA GLY A 383 11.86 14.86 20.00
C GLY A 383 11.60 13.60 19.17
N TRP A 384 11.08 12.54 19.79
CA TRP A 384 10.64 11.33 19.11
C TRP A 384 9.43 11.55 18.17
N LEU A 385 8.47 12.38 18.60
CA LEU A 385 7.33 12.77 17.79
C LEU A 385 7.79 13.57 16.57
N LEU A 386 8.68 14.55 16.79
CA LEU A 386 9.28 15.34 15.71
C LEU A 386 9.99 14.44 14.69
N LEU A 387 10.82 13.50 15.16
CA LEU A 387 11.54 12.57 14.28
C LEU A 387 10.59 11.75 13.40
N ARG A 388 9.48 11.27 13.95
CA ARG A 388 8.47 10.52 13.19
C ARG A 388 7.76 11.40 12.16
N HIS A 389 7.48 12.66 12.51
CA HIS A 389 6.85 13.61 11.58
C HIS A 389 7.80 13.97 10.43
N VAL A 390 9.07 14.24 10.74
CA VAL A 390 10.12 14.45 9.74
C VAL A 390 10.23 13.23 8.82
N PHE A 391 10.26 12.02 9.38
CA PHE A 391 10.26 10.81 8.57
C PHE A 391 9.01 10.70 7.68
N GLY A 392 7.82 10.88 8.23
CA GLY A 392 6.57 10.84 7.45
C GLY A 392 6.56 11.86 6.31
N ALA A 393 7.04 13.08 6.57
CA ALA A 393 7.17 14.12 5.55
C ALA A 393 8.20 13.75 4.45
N LEU A 394 9.36 13.20 4.83
CA LEU A 394 10.35 12.68 3.87
C LEU A 394 9.75 11.55 3.02
N TRP A 395 8.95 10.66 3.62
CA TRP A 395 8.25 9.58 2.93
C TRP A 395 7.20 10.11 1.95
N LEU A 396 6.47 11.15 2.32
CA LEU A 396 5.53 11.82 1.44
C LEU A 396 6.25 12.46 0.24
N VAL A 397 7.37 13.15 0.48
CA VAL A 397 8.20 13.72 -0.61
C VAL A 397 8.74 12.62 -1.52
N ALA A 398 9.22 11.51 -0.96
CA ALA A 398 9.71 10.37 -1.74
C ALA A 398 8.58 9.71 -2.56
N ALA A 399 7.36 9.60 -2.01
CA ALA A 399 6.19 9.12 -2.73
C ALA A 399 5.79 10.07 -3.87
N LEU A 400 5.85 11.39 -3.68
CA LEU A 400 5.61 12.38 -4.73
C LEU A 400 6.71 12.36 -5.81
N ALA A 401 7.96 12.17 -5.43
CA ALA A 401 9.06 11.97 -6.36
C ALA A 401 8.86 10.68 -7.18
N LEU A 402 8.41 9.61 -6.52
CA LEU A 402 8.04 8.37 -7.19
C LEU A 402 6.87 8.57 -8.14
N LEU A 403 5.83 9.33 -7.76
CA LEU A 403 4.67 9.62 -8.61
C LEU A 403 5.07 10.34 -9.91
N ARG A 404 6.08 11.20 -9.85
CA ARG A 404 6.64 11.86 -11.04
C ARG A 404 7.41 10.89 -11.95
N ARG A 405 8.07 9.88 -11.36
CA ARG A 405 8.88 8.90 -12.10
C ARG A 405 8.07 7.71 -12.63
N ASP A 406 7.18 7.19 -11.81
CA ASP A 406 6.29 6.05 -12.05
C ASP A 406 4.94 6.35 -11.41
N ARG A 407 3.97 6.73 -12.25
CA ARG A 407 2.65 7.19 -11.79
C ARG A 407 1.91 6.11 -11.00
N ALA A 408 2.02 4.85 -11.41
CA ALA A 408 1.25 3.77 -10.78
C ALA A 408 1.83 3.42 -9.40
N LEU A 409 3.16 3.25 -9.31
CA LEU A 409 3.82 2.92 -8.05
C LEU A 409 3.84 4.12 -7.08
N GLY A 410 3.96 5.34 -7.60
CA GLY A 410 3.88 6.55 -6.78
C GLY A 410 2.48 6.81 -6.24
N LEU A 411 1.44 6.50 -7.01
CA LEU A 411 0.06 6.57 -6.50
C LEU A 411 -0.19 5.56 -5.38
N TYR A 412 0.32 4.32 -5.53
CA TYR A 412 0.29 3.32 -4.46
C TYR A 412 0.92 3.84 -3.17
N ALA A 413 2.14 4.38 -3.28
CA ALA A 413 2.85 4.93 -2.13
C ALA A 413 2.11 6.12 -1.50
N LEU A 414 1.62 7.04 -2.32
CA LEU A 414 0.91 8.23 -1.85
C LEU A 414 -0.39 7.86 -1.13
N LEU A 415 -1.25 7.04 -1.74
CA LEU A 415 -2.50 6.61 -1.11
C LEU A 415 -2.25 5.82 0.18
N SER A 416 -1.22 4.97 0.21
CA SER A 416 -0.85 4.20 1.40
C SER A 416 -0.33 5.06 2.56
N LEU A 417 0.22 6.24 2.29
CA LEU A 417 0.58 7.22 3.30
C LEU A 417 -0.61 8.11 3.69
N LEU A 418 -1.43 8.52 2.72
CA LEU A 418 -2.60 9.38 2.98
C LEU A 418 -3.67 8.68 3.82
N VAL A 419 -3.84 7.36 3.67
CA VAL A 419 -4.78 6.58 4.50
C VAL A 419 -4.42 6.58 6.00
N MET A 420 -3.19 7.00 6.34
CA MET A 420 -2.74 7.10 7.73
C MET A 420 -3.12 8.42 8.37
N LEU A 421 -3.39 9.47 7.57
CA LEU A 421 -3.72 10.80 8.09
C LEU A 421 -4.91 10.81 9.06
N PRO A 422 -5.99 10.01 8.86
CA PRO A 422 -7.07 9.89 9.83
C PRO A 422 -6.66 9.35 11.21
N GLN A 423 -5.43 8.83 11.40
CA GLN A 423 -4.90 8.48 12.72
C GLN A 423 -4.48 9.73 13.52
N GLY A 424 -4.37 10.89 12.87
CA GLY A 424 -4.04 12.17 13.51
C GLY A 424 -2.56 12.41 13.74
N ASP A 425 -1.69 11.52 13.29
CA ASP A 425 -0.25 11.73 13.23
C ASP A 425 0.41 10.84 12.18
N LEU A 426 1.67 11.15 11.84
CA LEU A 426 2.52 10.31 11.00
C LEU A 426 3.43 9.39 11.83
N GLY A 427 3.12 9.20 13.12
CA GLY A 427 3.92 8.37 14.04
C GLY A 427 4.12 6.98 13.48
N ASN A 428 3.00 6.39 13.09
CA ASN A 428 2.90 5.08 12.50
C ASN A 428 3.63 4.93 11.14
N ALA A 429 4.11 6.01 10.51
CA ALA A 429 4.74 5.96 9.19
C ALA A 429 5.96 5.04 9.15
N PHE A 430 6.68 4.87 10.26
CA PHE A 430 7.76 3.89 10.37
C PHE A 430 7.32 2.48 10.03
N ARG A 431 6.16 2.04 10.55
CA ARG A 431 5.64 0.69 10.38
C ARG A 431 4.87 0.54 9.07
N PHE A 432 3.87 1.37 8.82
CA PHE A 432 3.05 1.25 7.62
C PHE A 432 3.82 1.61 6.34
N GLY A 433 4.89 2.41 6.45
CA GLY A 433 5.82 2.70 5.37
C GLY A 433 6.79 1.55 5.08
N ALA A 434 7.02 0.60 6.00
CA ALA A 434 8.01 -0.47 5.84
C ALA A 434 7.72 -1.38 4.64
N VAL A 435 6.45 -1.53 4.26
CA VAL A 435 6.02 -2.36 3.11
C VAL A 435 6.05 -1.62 1.77
N LEU A 436 6.29 -0.29 1.76
CA LEU A 436 6.30 0.54 0.56
C LEU A 436 7.64 0.44 -0.18
N PHE A 437 8.03 -0.79 -0.55
CA PHE A 437 9.33 -1.08 -1.17
C PHE A 437 9.71 -0.18 -2.36
N PRO A 438 8.79 0.29 -3.24
CA PRO A 438 9.18 1.19 -4.33
C PRO A 438 9.75 2.53 -3.85
N VAL A 439 9.26 3.04 -2.71
CA VAL A 439 9.74 4.29 -2.09
C VAL A 439 11.14 4.08 -1.53
N TRP A 440 11.36 2.97 -0.82
CA TRP A 440 12.67 2.60 -0.27
C TRP A 440 13.72 2.42 -1.36
N PHE A 441 13.36 1.73 -2.46
CA PHE A 441 14.24 1.52 -3.59
C PHE A 441 14.60 2.83 -4.29
N LEU A 442 13.61 3.69 -4.56
CA LEU A 442 13.86 5.02 -5.14
C LEU A 442 14.78 5.87 -4.24
N ALA A 443 14.49 5.93 -2.95
CA ALA A 443 15.26 6.72 -2.00
C ALA A 443 16.70 6.22 -1.87
N GLY A 444 16.90 4.91 -1.86
CA GLY A 444 18.23 4.31 -1.77
C GLY A 444 19.04 4.50 -3.05
N ASP A 445 18.41 4.37 -4.21
CA ASP A 445 19.08 4.66 -5.50
C ASP A 445 19.45 6.14 -5.62
N TRP A 446 18.60 7.04 -5.13
CA TRP A 446 18.94 8.46 -5.01
C TRP A 446 20.11 8.69 -4.04
N LEU A 447 20.11 8.02 -2.89
CA LEU A 447 21.17 8.11 -1.90
C LEU A 447 22.51 7.62 -2.47
N ALA A 448 22.49 6.58 -3.30
CA ALA A 448 23.70 6.03 -3.92
C ALA A 448 24.47 7.06 -4.76
N THR A 449 23.79 8.08 -5.31
CA THR A 449 24.37 9.18 -6.10
C THR A 449 24.95 10.32 -5.26
N ARG A 450 24.76 10.29 -3.93
CA ARG A 450 25.21 11.36 -3.03
C ARG A 450 26.66 11.14 -2.59
N PRO A 451 27.35 12.20 -2.14
CA PRO A 451 28.69 12.09 -1.56
C PRO A 451 28.75 11.05 -0.44
N ALA A 452 29.92 10.42 -0.28
CA ALA A 452 30.10 9.34 0.69
C ALA A 452 29.68 9.74 2.12
N TRP A 453 30.00 10.97 2.55
CA TRP A 453 29.62 11.46 3.87
C TRP A 453 28.11 11.50 4.09
N VAL A 454 27.31 11.88 3.07
CA VAL A 454 25.84 11.87 3.16
C VAL A 454 25.34 10.43 3.31
N ARG A 455 25.86 9.52 2.49
CA ARG A 455 25.47 8.11 2.51
C ARG A 455 25.72 7.46 3.86
N TRP A 456 26.92 7.66 4.40
CA TRP A 456 27.29 7.12 5.72
C TRP A 456 26.53 7.79 6.86
N THR A 457 26.27 9.10 6.78
CA THR A 457 25.43 9.79 7.78
C THR A 457 24.03 9.19 7.81
N VAL A 458 23.38 9.03 6.65
CA VAL A 458 22.07 8.39 6.55
C VAL A 458 22.13 6.93 7.03
N ALA A 459 23.18 6.19 6.68
CA ALA A 459 23.34 4.80 7.11
C ALA A 459 23.40 4.67 8.63
N VAL A 460 24.23 5.48 9.29
CA VAL A 460 24.37 5.51 10.75
C VAL A 460 23.04 5.88 11.40
N LEU A 461 22.33 6.88 10.87
CA LEU A 461 21.02 7.28 11.37
C LEU A 461 19.98 6.16 11.22
N CYS A 462 19.94 5.46 10.08
CA CYS A 462 19.04 4.33 9.85
C CYS A 462 19.33 3.18 10.83
N VAL A 463 20.60 2.77 10.99
CA VAL A 463 20.99 1.70 11.92
C VAL A 463 20.66 2.08 13.36
N TRP A 464 20.99 3.30 13.77
CA TRP A 464 20.65 3.81 15.10
C TRP A 464 19.14 3.80 15.34
N LEU A 465 18.36 4.35 14.40
CA LEU A 465 16.92 4.48 14.55
C LEU A 465 16.25 3.10 14.55
N ASN A 466 16.65 2.21 13.65
CA ASN A 466 16.24 0.82 13.64
C ASN A 466 16.54 0.11 14.97
N HIS A 467 17.76 0.23 15.48
CA HIS A 467 18.13 -0.33 16.79
C HIS A 467 17.24 0.22 17.91
N LYS A 468 17.02 1.53 17.95
CA LYS A 468 16.21 2.19 18.99
C LYS A 468 14.76 1.75 18.95
N VAL A 469 14.16 1.66 17.78
CA VAL A 469 12.76 1.20 17.59
C VAL A 469 12.64 -0.29 17.96
N THR A 470 13.55 -1.14 17.48
CA THR A 470 13.54 -2.58 17.79
C THR A 470 13.75 -2.85 19.28
N HIS A 471 14.64 -2.10 19.95
CA HIS A 471 14.83 -2.18 21.40
C HIS A 471 13.59 -1.67 22.14
N ALA A 472 12.99 -0.55 21.71
CA ALA A 472 11.76 -0.01 22.30
C ALA A 472 10.63 -1.04 22.26
N TYR A 473 10.45 -1.72 21.12
CA TYR A 473 9.52 -2.84 20.98
C TYR A 473 9.81 -3.95 22.00
N ALA A 474 11.07 -4.38 22.11
CA ALA A 474 11.48 -5.46 23.01
C ALA A 474 11.16 -5.18 24.49
N ILE A 475 11.32 -3.92 24.92
CA ILE A 475 11.02 -3.49 26.30
C ILE A 475 9.58 -2.98 26.50
N GLY A 476 8.72 -3.11 25.48
CA GLY A 476 7.31 -2.70 25.54
C GLY A 476 7.07 -1.18 25.54
N ARG A 477 8.05 -0.37 25.14
CA ARG A 477 7.90 1.09 24.97
C ARG A 477 7.42 1.45 23.58
N TRP A 478 6.71 2.58 23.46
CA TRP A 478 6.10 3.03 22.20
C TRP A 478 7.12 3.10 21.02
N ALA A 479 7.16 2.08 20.15
CA ALA A 479 8.15 1.87 19.09
C ALA A 479 7.87 2.65 17.80
N TYR A 480 6.64 2.67 17.29
CA TYR A 480 6.24 3.38 16.06
C TYR A 480 5.06 4.28 16.31
#